data_AF-A0A238JFG9-F1
#
_entry.id   AF-A0A238JFG9-F1
#
_cell.length_a   1.000
_cell.length_b   1.000
_cell.length_c   1.000
_cell.angle_alpha   90.00
_cell.angle_beta   90.00
_cell.angle_gamma   90.00
#
_symmetry.space_group_name_H-M   'P 1'
#
loop_
_entity.id
_entity.type
_entity.pdbx_description
1 polymer ?
#
loop_
_entity_poly.entity_id
_entity_poly.type
_entity_poly.pdbx_seq_one_letter_code
_entity_poly.pdbx_strand_id
1 'polypeptide(L)'
;MPDLSWCKKGGARGYVTAQPVPWQIGKKDSGWELLVPAGREFESSVPRQLGWLFSPDDPYFLKAACIHDYLIECGYRRAFADSQWFEAALSEQAPELRARLAYLAMRLRLFAIWAVGRKRRK
;
A
#
# COMPACT_ATOMS: atom_id res chain seq x y z
N MET A 1 3.89 -10.40 15.20
CA MET A 1 4.74 -9.65 14.25
C MET A 1 4.62 -10.36 12.91
N PRO A 2 4.36 -9.62 11.82
CA PRO A 2 4.19 -10.23 10.50
C PRO A 2 5.53 -10.77 9.98
N ASP A 3 5.49 -11.81 9.17
CA ASP A 3 6.68 -12.39 8.56
C ASP A 3 7.26 -11.42 7.52
N LEU A 4 8.56 -11.14 7.62
CA LEU A 4 9.29 -10.24 6.73
C LEU A 4 10.26 -10.99 5.81
N SER A 5 10.29 -12.33 5.86
CA SER A 5 11.17 -13.16 5.03
C SER A 5 11.02 -12.91 3.53
N TRP A 6 9.84 -12.41 3.11
CA TRP A 6 9.50 -12.07 1.73
C TRP A 6 10.05 -10.73 1.24
N CYS A 7 10.54 -9.83 2.11
CA CYS A 7 11.04 -8.52 1.74
C CYS A 7 12.39 -8.18 2.37
N LYS A 8 13.21 -7.38 1.69
CA LYS A 8 14.49 -6.87 2.19
C LYS A 8 14.54 -5.35 2.00
N LYS A 9 15.07 -4.63 3.00
CA LYS A 9 15.43 -3.22 2.84
C LYS A 9 16.56 -3.10 1.81
N GLY A 10 16.37 -2.28 0.78
CA GLY A 10 17.32 -2.10 -0.32
C GLY A 10 16.66 -1.53 -1.59
N GLY A 11 17.45 -1.33 -2.65
CA GLY A 11 16.97 -0.79 -3.93
C GLY A 11 16.83 0.74 -3.93
N ALA A 12 16.50 1.30 -5.09
CA ALA A 12 16.33 2.75 -5.26
C ALA A 12 15.08 3.29 -4.56
N ARG A 13 14.08 2.43 -4.32
CA ARG A 13 12.80 2.76 -3.68
C ARG A 13 12.71 2.38 -2.19
N GLY A 14 13.77 1.78 -1.64
CA GLY A 14 13.91 1.49 -0.20
C GLY A 14 13.59 0.06 0.22
N TYR A 15 12.70 -0.65 -0.48
CA TYR A 15 12.42 -2.06 -0.27
C TYR A 15 12.38 -2.88 -1.55
N VAL A 16 12.78 -4.15 -1.47
CA VAL A 16 12.74 -5.13 -2.57
C VAL A 16 12.06 -6.41 -2.11
N THR A 17 11.16 -6.97 -2.93
CA THR A 17 10.59 -8.30 -2.71
C THR A 17 11.67 -9.36 -2.92
N ALA A 18 11.94 -10.17 -1.89
CA ALA A 18 12.85 -11.32 -1.98
C ALA A 18 12.13 -12.58 -2.49
N GLN A 19 10.81 -12.65 -2.32
CA GLN A 19 9.96 -13.75 -2.74
C GLN A 19 8.70 -13.23 -3.44
N PRO A 20 8.04 -14.07 -4.27
CA PRO A 20 6.75 -13.71 -4.83
C PRO A 20 5.72 -13.53 -3.71
N VAL A 21 4.94 -12.46 -3.77
CA VAL A 21 3.90 -12.17 -2.78
C VAL A 21 2.54 -12.46 -3.41
N PRO A 22 1.89 -13.58 -3.05
CA PRO A 22 0.51 -13.83 -3.46
C PRO A 22 -0.45 -12.95 -2.67
N TRP A 23 -1.40 -12.34 -3.38
CA TRP A 23 -2.47 -11.53 -2.80
C TRP A 23 -3.80 -11.86 -3.46
N GLN A 24 -4.81 -12.23 -2.66
CA GLN A 24 -6.14 -12.46 -3.20
C GLN A 24 -6.98 -11.20 -3.10
N ILE A 25 -7.46 -10.73 -4.25
CA ILE A 25 -8.18 -9.48 -4.36
C ILE A 25 -9.61 -9.63 -3.83
N GLY A 26 -10.02 -8.70 -2.96
CA GLY A 26 -11.40 -8.49 -2.50
C GLY A 26 -11.93 -9.47 -1.46
N LYS A 27 -11.59 -10.76 -1.54
CA LYS A 27 -11.87 -11.73 -0.48
C LYS A 27 -10.92 -12.93 -0.58
N LYS A 28 -10.72 -13.60 0.55
CA LYS A 28 -10.13 -14.95 0.55
C LYS A 28 -11.02 -15.89 -0.26
N ASP A 29 -10.39 -16.68 -1.11
CA ASP A 29 -10.94 -17.60 -2.09
C ASP A 29 -11.85 -16.92 -3.13
N SER A 30 -11.52 -15.68 -3.52
CA SER A 30 -12.21 -14.98 -4.62
C SER A 30 -11.93 -15.60 -5.99
N GLY A 31 -10.86 -16.38 -6.13
CA GLY A 31 -10.34 -16.86 -7.41
C GLY A 31 -9.55 -15.80 -8.18
N TRP A 32 -9.48 -14.56 -7.69
CA TRP A 32 -8.69 -13.50 -8.29
C TRP A 32 -7.41 -13.28 -7.47
N GLU A 33 -6.33 -13.89 -7.93
CA GLU A 33 -5.01 -13.80 -7.31
C GLU A 33 -4.08 -12.87 -8.08
N LEU A 34 -3.51 -11.91 -7.35
CA LEU A 34 -2.45 -11.02 -7.78
C LEU A 34 -1.14 -11.57 -7.25
N LEU A 35 -0.23 -11.93 -8.15
CA LEU A 35 1.13 -12.34 -7.78
C LEU A 35 2.08 -11.17 -8.01
N VAL A 36 2.63 -10.62 -6.94
CA VAL A 36 3.74 -9.65 -7.06
C VAL A 36 5.03 -10.44 -7.26
N PRO A 37 5.79 -10.22 -8.34
CA PRO A 37 7.02 -10.96 -8.60
C PRO A 37 8.12 -10.65 -7.58
N ALA A 38 9.05 -11.60 -7.40
CA ALA A 38 10.28 -11.38 -6.66
C ALA A 38 11.21 -10.40 -7.42
N GLY A 39 12.04 -9.66 -6.68
CA GLY A 39 12.95 -8.64 -7.21
C GLY A 39 12.29 -7.30 -7.52
N ARG A 40 11.04 -7.11 -7.11
CA ARG A 40 10.30 -5.86 -7.31
C ARG A 40 10.67 -4.84 -6.24
N GLU A 41 11.09 -3.66 -6.67
CA GLU A 41 11.28 -2.54 -5.76
C GLU A 41 9.94 -1.83 -5.49
N PHE A 42 9.62 -1.63 -4.22
CA PHE A 42 8.45 -0.89 -3.78
C PHE A 42 8.83 0.15 -2.74
N GLU A 43 8.07 1.23 -2.67
CA GLU A 43 8.23 2.22 -1.62
C GLU A 43 7.28 1.88 -0.48
N SER A 44 7.70 2.13 0.76
CA SER A 44 6.75 2.17 1.86
C SER A 44 5.72 3.26 1.54
N SER A 45 4.50 2.87 1.16
CA SER A 45 3.47 3.76 0.63
C SER A 45 2.97 4.82 1.62
N VAL A 46 3.61 4.95 2.79
CA VAL A 46 3.41 6.05 3.73
C VAL A 46 3.98 7.33 3.09
N PRO A 47 3.13 8.32 2.75
CA PRO A 47 3.61 9.61 2.26
C PRO A 47 4.56 10.22 3.30
N ARG A 48 5.68 10.80 2.87
CA ARG A 48 6.68 11.42 3.76
C ARG A 48 6.06 12.38 4.81
N GLN A 49 4.97 13.05 4.45
CA GLN A 49 4.21 13.97 5.32
C GLN A 49 3.44 13.25 6.46
N LEU A 50 3.11 11.98 6.27
CA LEU A 50 2.47 11.09 7.25
C LEU A 50 3.48 10.19 7.98
N GLY A 51 4.78 10.32 7.70
CA GLY A 51 5.86 9.58 8.36
C GLY A 51 5.97 9.83 9.87
N TRP A 52 5.36 10.92 10.36
CA TRP A 52 5.17 11.16 11.81
C TRP A 52 4.15 10.18 12.39
N LEU A 53 3.02 9.96 11.71
CA LEU A 53 1.92 9.16 12.25
C LEU A 53 2.06 7.66 11.95
N PHE A 54 2.72 7.32 10.85
CA PHE A 54 3.00 5.95 10.42
C PHE A 54 4.50 5.80 10.23
N SER A 55 5.14 4.92 11.01
CA SER A 55 6.55 4.61 10.78
C SER A 55 6.68 3.98 9.39
N PRO A 56 7.55 4.50 8.50
CA PRO A 56 7.72 3.97 7.16
C PRO A 56 8.22 2.52 7.16
N ASP A 57 8.81 2.07 8.27
CA ASP A 57 9.32 0.73 8.45
C ASP A 57 8.36 -0.19 9.21
N ASP A 58 7.11 0.22 9.40
CA ASP A 58 6.15 -0.59 10.16
C ASP A 58 5.81 -1.87 9.38
N PRO A 59 6.17 -3.05 9.92
CA PRO A 59 6.09 -4.31 9.19
C PRO A 59 4.65 -4.71 8.84
N TYR A 60 3.66 -4.16 9.54
CA TYR A 60 2.24 -4.38 9.27
C TYR A 60 1.75 -3.73 7.96
N PHE A 61 2.42 -2.67 7.49
CA PHE A 61 2.02 -1.94 6.28
C PHE A 61 2.88 -2.25 5.05
N LEU A 62 4.01 -2.96 5.20
CA LEU A 62 4.92 -3.25 4.10
C LEU A 62 4.26 -4.08 2.99
N LYS A 63 3.50 -5.11 3.37
CA LYS A 63 2.78 -5.95 2.39
C LYS A 63 1.70 -5.16 1.66
N ALA A 64 0.94 -4.36 2.38
CA ALA A 64 -0.07 -3.47 1.82
C ALA A 64 0.54 -2.47 0.83
N ALA A 65 1.69 -1.89 1.17
CA ALA A 65 2.44 -0.98 0.32
C ALA A 65 2.92 -1.65 -0.98
N CYS A 66 3.51 -2.84 -0.87
CA CYS A 66 3.95 -3.63 -2.01
C CYS A 66 2.81 -3.91 -2.99
N ILE A 67 1.63 -4.33 -2.49
CA ILE A 67 0.45 -4.60 -3.32
C ILE A 67 -0.07 -3.31 -3.97
N HIS A 68 -0.11 -2.21 -3.23
CA HIS A 68 -0.59 -0.91 -3.71
C HIS A 68 0.23 -0.38 -4.87
N ASP A 69 1.56 -0.35 -4.70
CA ASP A 69 2.50 0.09 -5.73
C ASP A 69 2.37 -0.78 -6.98
N TYR A 70 2.33 -2.10 -6.81
CA TYR A 70 2.19 -3.03 -7.94
C TYR A 70 0.87 -2.83 -8.70
N LEU A 71 -0.25 -2.63 -8.00
CA LEU A 71 -1.53 -2.35 -8.65
C LEU A 71 -1.51 -1.03 -9.43
N ILE A 72 -0.89 0.03 -8.91
CA ILE A 72 -0.76 1.29 -9.62
C ILE A 72 0.07 1.12 -10.90
N GLU A 73 1.17 0.36 -10.83
CA GLU A 73 2.05 0.09 -11.97
C GLU A 73 1.40 -0.78 -13.04
N CYS A 74 0.57 -1.74 -12.63
CA CYS A 74 -0.26 -2.53 -13.54
C CYS A 74 -1.40 -1.71 -14.18
N GLY A 75 -1.53 -0.41 -13.85
CA GLY A 75 -2.52 0.48 -14.44
C GLY A 75 -3.91 0.40 -13.80
N TYR A 76 -4.04 -0.23 -12.63
CA TYR A 76 -5.30 -0.22 -11.91
C TYR A 76 -5.65 1.18 -11.41
N ARG A 77 -6.95 1.41 -11.23
CA ARG A 77 -7.43 2.69 -10.69
C ARG A 77 -6.90 2.86 -9.27
N ARG A 78 -6.38 4.05 -8.97
CA ARG A 78 -5.82 4.37 -7.65
C ARG A 78 -6.78 4.10 -6.50
N ALA A 79 -8.07 4.40 -6.67
CA ALA A 79 -9.09 4.12 -5.65
C ALA A 79 -9.26 2.61 -5.36
N PHE A 80 -9.00 1.75 -6.34
CA PHE A 80 -9.00 0.30 -6.16
C PHE A 80 -7.72 -0.14 -5.44
N ALA A 81 -6.55 0.37 -5.84
CA ALA A 81 -5.31 0.11 -5.13
C ALA A 81 -5.41 0.52 -3.64
N ASP A 82 -6.01 1.68 -3.33
CA ASP A 82 -6.19 2.16 -1.96
C ASP A 82 -7.09 1.23 -1.13
N SER A 83 -8.10 0.60 -1.73
CA SER A 83 -8.95 -0.36 -1.03
C SER A 83 -8.20 -1.65 -0.73
N GLN A 84 -7.40 -2.14 -1.68
CA GLN A 84 -6.56 -3.32 -1.51
C GLN A 84 -5.46 -3.10 -0.47
N TRP A 85 -4.89 -1.89 -0.38
CA TRP A 85 -3.97 -1.52 0.68
C TRP A 85 -4.62 -1.69 2.07
N PHE A 86 -5.86 -1.20 2.23
CA PHE A 86 -6.56 -1.29 3.51
C PHE A 86 -6.89 -2.74 3.88
N GLU A 87 -7.37 -3.54 2.93
CA GLU A 87 -7.64 -4.97 3.13
C GLU A 87 -6.36 -5.74 3.49
N ALA A 88 -5.24 -5.48 2.80
CA ALA A 88 -3.95 -6.09 3.09
C ALA A 88 -3.42 -5.72 4.49
N ALA A 89 -3.55 -4.46 4.89
CA ALA A 89 -3.15 -4.02 6.23
C ALA A 89 -3.97 -4.72 7.33
N LEU A 90 -5.30 -4.86 7.13
CA LEU A 90 -6.15 -5.59 8.08
C LEU A 90 -5.83 -7.08 8.11
N SER A 91 -5.51 -7.69 6.97
CA SER A 91 -5.11 -9.10 6.89
C SER A 91 -3.82 -9.40 7.66
N GLU A 92 -2.88 -8.46 7.71
CA GLU A 92 -1.65 -8.57 8.50
C GLU A 92 -1.86 -8.25 9.99
N GLN A 93 -3.11 -8.09 10.45
CA GLN A 93 -3.47 -7.74 11.83
C GLN A 93 -2.92 -6.37 12.27
N ALA A 94 -2.77 -5.44 11.33
CA ALA A 94 -2.46 -4.06 11.69
C ALA A 94 -3.54 -3.51 12.66
N PRO A 95 -3.17 -2.71 13.67
CA PRO A 95 -4.15 -2.12 14.57
C PRO A 95 -5.22 -1.36 13.77
N GLU A 96 -6.49 -1.76 13.90
CA GLU A 96 -7.59 -1.26 13.04
C GLU A 96 -7.67 0.27 13.02
N LEU A 97 -7.44 0.90 14.18
CA LEU A 97 -7.46 2.36 14.29
C LEU A 97 -6.36 3.00 13.43
N ARG A 98 -5.15 2.42 13.42
CA ARG A 98 -4.04 2.90 12.61
C ARG A 98 -4.32 2.68 11.12
N ALA A 99 -4.78 1.49 10.74
CA ALA A 99 -5.13 1.18 9.36
C ALA A 99 -6.23 2.12 8.82
N ARG A 100 -7.27 2.39 9.62
CA ARG A 100 -8.36 3.31 9.26
C ARG A 100 -7.87 4.76 9.15
N LEU A 101 -7.04 5.23 10.09
CA LEU A 101 -6.46 6.57 10.03
C LEU A 101 -5.58 6.74 8.79
N ALA A 102 -4.76 5.73 8.46
CA ALA A 102 -3.92 5.76 7.26
C ALA A 102 -4.77 5.82 5.99
N TYR A 103 -5.79 4.96 5.91
CA TYR A 103 -6.71 4.92 4.78
C TYR A 103 -7.47 6.24 4.61
N LEU A 104 -7.96 6.82 5.71
CA LEU A 104 -8.61 8.13 5.69
C LEU A 104 -7.65 9.21 5.18
N ALA A 105 -6.40 9.23 5.66
CA ALA A 105 -5.40 10.20 5.26
C ALA A 105 -5.05 10.11 3.76
N MET A 106 -4.94 8.89 3.20
CA MET A 106 -4.76 8.69 1.77
C MET A 106 -5.93 9.27 0.96
N ARG A 107 -7.18 9.01 1.38
CA ARG A 107 -8.37 9.56 0.72
C ARG A 107 -8.48 11.07 0.84
N LEU A 108 -8.17 11.64 2.00
CA LEU A 108 -8.16 13.09 2.23
C LEU A 108 -7.12 13.79 1.35
N ARG A 109 -5.92 13.20 1.19
CA ARG A 109 -4.91 13.72 0.26
C ARG A 109 -5.43 13.78 -1.16
N LEU A 110 -6.08 12.71 -1.64
CA LEU A 110 -6.67 12.68 -2.98
C LEU A 110 -7.76 13.73 -3.14
N PHE A 111 -8.63 13.88 -2.14
CA PHE A 111 -9.67 14.90 -2.14
C PHE A 111 -9.08 16.31 -2.16
N ALA A 112 -8.02 16.57 -1.39
CA ALA A 112 -7.32 17.85 -1.38
C ALA A 112 -6.67 18.15 -2.75
N ILE A 113 -5.97 17.17 -3.37
CA ILE A 113 -5.40 17.33 -4.71
C ILE A 113 -6.50 17.63 -5.74
N TRP A 114 -7.63 16.92 -5.68
CA TRP A 114 -8.77 17.17 -6.56
C TRP A 114 -9.36 18.58 -6.35
N ALA A 115 -9.56 18.99 -5.10
CA ALA A 115 -10.13 20.30 -4.75
C ALA A 115 -9.21 21.45 -5.17
N VAL A 116 -7.90 21.30 -4.96
CA VAL A 116 -6.88 22.27 -5.40
C VAL A 116 -6.75 22.28 -6.92
N GLY A 117 -6.80 21.11 -7.57
CA GLY A 117 -6.79 20.98 -9.04
C GLY A 117 -8.00 21.66 -9.70
N ARG A 118 -9.17 21.62 -9.05
CA ARG A 118 -10.36 22.38 -9.47
C ARG A 118 -10.13 23.90 -9.41
N LYS A 119 -9.36 24.36 -8.42
CA LYS A 119 -9.03 25.78 -8.21
C LYS A 119 -8.10 26.34 -9.28
N ARG A 120 -7.30 25.51 -9.97
CA ARG A 120 -6.41 25.92 -11.09
C ARG A 120 -7.09 25.95 -12.46
N ARG A 121 -8.33 25.45 -12.58
CA ARG A 121 -9.12 25.46 -13.84
C ARG A 121 -10.18 26.57 -13.87
N LYS A 122 -10.13 27.53 -12.94
CA LYS A 122 -10.96 28.74 -12.94
C LYS A 122 -10.09 29.95 -13.18
#